data_AF-A0A0N0JUM6-F1
#
_entry.id   AF-A0A0N0JUM6-F1
#
_cell.length_a   1.000
_cell.length_b   1.000
_cell.length_c   1.000
_cell.angle_alpha   90.00
_cell.angle_beta   90.00
_cell.angle_gamma   90.00
#
_symmetry.space_group_name_H-M   'P 1'
#
loop_
_entity.id
_entity.type
_entity.pdbx_description
1 polymer ?
#
loop_
_entity_poly.entity_id
_entity_poly.type
_entity_poly.pdbx_seq_one_letter_code
_entity_poly.pdbx_strand_id
1 'polypeptide(L)'
;MAIFARQSFETGCTIAVEHTADWLHAHVELDGNVAIGPGDQVRVHGEPVRLPFGEALTLRRRATVSRAGLLARWWTKLRASLELTELYEITFSSERPR
;
A
#
# COMPACT_ATOMS: atom_id res chain seq x y z
N MET A 1 -6.30 29.42 7.31
CA MET A 1 -6.52 28.24 8.18
C MET A 1 -6.76 26.97 7.34
N ALA A 2 -5.94 26.69 6.32
CA ALA A 2 -6.13 25.59 5.36
C ALA A 2 -4.94 24.61 5.28
N ILE A 3 -3.91 24.81 6.11
CA ILE A 3 -2.65 24.04 6.08
C ILE A 3 -2.79 22.69 6.81
N PHE A 4 -3.84 22.53 7.62
CA PHE A 4 -4.07 21.36 8.49
C PHE A 4 -5.27 20.48 8.10
N ALA A 5 -6.11 20.88 7.14
CA ALA A 5 -7.27 20.08 6.76
C ALA A 5 -6.83 18.93 5.84
N ARG A 6 -6.83 17.71 6.38
CA ARG A 6 -6.56 16.49 5.62
C ARG A 6 -7.72 16.25 4.67
N GLN A 7 -7.50 16.42 3.36
CA GLN A 7 -8.52 16.14 2.35
C GLN A 7 -8.67 14.62 2.20
N SER A 8 -9.89 14.12 2.26
CA SER A 8 -10.21 12.71 2.00
C SER A 8 -11.37 12.59 1.04
N PHE A 9 -11.31 11.58 0.17
CA PHE A 9 -12.39 11.24 -0.74
C PHE A 9 -12.51 9.73 -0.89
N GLU A 10 -13.68 9.27 -1.30
CA GLU A 10 -13.92 7.86 -1.61
C GLU A 10 -13.80 7.61 -3.11
N THR A 11 -13.26 6.46 -3.47
CA THR A 11 -13.21 5.95 -4.84
C THR A 11 -13.40 4.44 -4.84
N GLY A 12 -13.80 3.87 -5.97
CA GLY A 12 -13.75 2.42 -6.14
C GLY A 12 -12.31 1.94 -6.35
N CYS A 13 -12.07 0.67 -6.04
CA CYS A 13 -10.77 0.04 -6.20
C CYS A 13 -10.91 -1.43 -6.53
N THR A 14 -9.97 -1.94 -7.33
CA THR A 14 -9.81 -3.36 -7.63
C THR A 14 -8.60 -3.88 -6.87
N ILE A 15 -8.78 -4.97 -6.13
CA ILE A 15 -7.76 -5.59 -5.31
C ILE A 15 -7.42 -6.93 -5.94
N ALA A 16 -6.15 -7.16 -6.25
CA ALA A 16 -5.63 -8.42 -6.75
C ALA A 16 -4.68 -9.02 -5.72
N VAL A 17 -5.09 -10.14 -5.12
CA VAL A 17 -4.28 -10.88 -4.15
C VAL A 17 -3.93 -12.24 -4.74
N GLU A 18 -2.65 -12.58 -4.73
CA GLU A 18 -2.17 -13.87 -5.18
C GLU A 18 -1.16 -14.43 -4.17
N HIS A 19 -1.31 -15.72 -3.88
CA HIS A 19 -0.45 -16.47 -2.97
C HIS A 19 -0.14 -17.83 -3.60
N THR A 20 0.63 -17.85 -4.68
CA THR A 20 1.02 -19.04 -5.43
C THR A 20 2.53 -19.27 -5.33
N ALA A 21 3.02 -20.36 -5.91
CA ALA A 21 4.46 -20.61 -6.01
C ALA A 21 5.18 -19.60 -6.93
N ASP A 22 4.46 -19.09 -7.94
CA ASP A 22 5.00 -18.18 -8.93
C ASP A 22 4.90 -16.71 -8.47
N TRP A 23 3.86 -16.37 -7.70
CA TRP A 23 3.57 -14.98 -7.32
C TRP A 23 3.04 -14.84 -5.87
N LEU A 24 3.54 -13.83 -5.16
CA LEU A 24 3.05 -13.42 -3.85
C LEU A 24 2.86 -11.90 -3.82
N HIS A 25 1.63 -11.43 -4.01
CA HIS A 25 1.34 -9.99 -4.03
C HIS A 25 -0.08 -9.63 -3.54
N ALA A 26 -0.25 -8.37 -3.14
CA ALA A 26 -1.53 -7.78 -2.80
C ALA A 26 -1.60 -6.36 -3.40
N HIS A 27 -1.91 -6.28 -4.69
CA HIS A 27 -1.95 -5.01 -5.42
C HIS A 27 -3.35 -4.38 -5.35
N VAL A 28 -3.40 -3.05 -5.28
CA VAL A 28 -4.65 -2.27 -5.28
C VAL A 28 -4.59 -1.22 -6.37
N GLU A 29 -5.57 -1.26 -7.26
CA GLU A 29 -5.76 -0.27 -8.33
C GLU A 29 -6.98 0.60 -8.01
N LEU A 30 -6.78 1.93 -8.00
CA LEU A 30 -7.85 2.90 -7.71
C LEU A 30 -8.50 3.39 -9.00
N ASP A 31 -9.81 3.60 -8.98
CA ASP A 31 -10.52 4.18 -10.12
C ASP A 31 -10.16 5.64 -10.35
N GLY A 32 -10.27 6.07 -11.61
CA GLY A 32 -10.19 7.48 -11.98
C GLY A 32 -8.78 8.05 -12.03
N ASN A 33 -7.76 7.19 -12.20
CA ASN A 33 -6.35 7.59 -12.31
C ASN A 33 -5.92 8.54 -11.19
N VAL A 34 -6.30 8.20 -9.96
CA VAL A 34 -5.93 8.97 -8.77
C VAL A 34 -4.42 8.95 -8.62
N ALA A 35 -3.76 10.07 -8.92
CA ALA A 35 -2.33 10.23 -8.67
C ALA A 35 -2.08 10.19 -7.15
N ILE A 36 -1.37 9.16 -6.64
CA ILE A 36 -0.98 9.04 -5.23
C ILE A 36 0.40 9.67 -5.03
N GLY A 37 0.56 10.47 -3.99
CA GLY A 37 1.86 11.05 -3.60
C GLY A 37 2.38 10.53 -2.26
N PRO A 38 3.63 10.85 -1.89
CA PRO A 38 4.20 10.49 -0.60
C PRO A 38 3.36 11.01 0.56
N GLY A 39 3.13 10.14 1.55
CA GLY A 39 2.34 10.39 2.74
C GLY A 39 0.82 10.28 2.54
N ASP A 40 0.33 10.11 1.31
CA ASP A 40 -1.08 9.81 1.09
C ASP A 40 -1.39 8.40 1.60
N GLN A 41 -2.54 8.23 2.24
CA GLN A 41 -2.95 6.94 2.80
C GLN A 41 -4.22 6.46 2.12
N VAL A 42 -4.18 5.21 1.67
CA VAL A 42 -5.33 4.50 1.10
C VAL A 42 -5.84 3.50 2.12
N ARG A 43 -7.14 3.53 2.41
CA ARG A 43 -7.81 2.53 3.24
C ARG A 43 -8.86 1.83 2.41
N VAL A 44 -8.61 0.57 2.11
CA VAL A 44 -9.58 -0.32 1.46
C VAL A 44 -10.61 -0.77 2.50
N HIS A 45 -11.89 -0.69 2.15
CA HIS A 45 -12.98 -1.08 3.03
C HIS A 45 -13.34 -2.56 2.87
N GLY A 46 -14.05 -3.10 3.86
CA GLY A 46 -14.54 -4.47 3.88
C GLY A 46 -13.71 -5.42 4.75
N GLU A 47 -14.03 -6.70 4.68
CA GLU A 47 -13.40 -7.72 5.52
C GLU A 47 -11.96 -8.03 5.11
N PRO A 48 -11.10 -8.44 6.07
CA PRO A 48 -9.72 -8.85 5.76
C PRO A 48 -9.69 -9.97 4.71
N VAL A 49 -8.83 -9.82 3.70
CA VAL A 49 -8.61 -10.86 2.69
C VAL A 49 -7.61 -11.86 3.25
N ARG A 50 -8.01 -13.14 3.34
CA ARG A 50 -7.12 -14.26 3.69
C ARG A 50 -7.18 -15.29 2.58
N LEU A 51 -6.04 -15.55 1.94
CA LEU A 51 -5.90 -16.54 0.88
C LEU A 51 -4.97 -17.67 1.34
N PRO A 52 -5.38 -18.95 1.24
CA PRO A 52 -4.46 -20.07 1.39
C PRO A 52 -3.44 -20.10 0.25
N PHE A 53 -2.38 -20.88 0.43
CA PHE A 53 -1.37 -21.06 -0.60
C PHE A 53 -1.95 -21.83 -1.80
N GLY A 54 -1.62 -21.39 -3.01
CA GLY A 54 -2.12 -21.92 -4.28
C GLY A 54 -3.31 -21.15 -4.88
N GLU A 55 -3.75 -20.05 -4.27
CA GLU A 55 -4.92 -19.29 -4.73
C GLU A 55 -4.60 -17.88 -5.21
N ALA A 56 -5.46 -17.40 -6.11
CA ALA A 56 -5.50 -16.02 -6.59
C ALA A 56 -6.94 -15.50 -6.59
N LEU A 57 -7.13 -14.25 -6.17
CA LEU A 57 -8.45 -13.63 -6.06
C LEU A 57 -8.40 -12.16 -6.49
N THR A 58 -9.40 -11.76 -7.26
CA THR A 58 -9.63 -10.35 -7.61
C THR A 58 -10.98 -9.88 -7.05
N LEU A 59 -10.98 -8.76 -6.33
CA LEU A 59 -12.17 -8.21 -5.67
C LEU A 59 -12.38 -6.74 -6.04
N ARG A 60 -13.65 -6.35 -6.17
CA ARG A 60 -14.05 -4.96 -6.33
C ARG A 60 -14.55 -4.40 -5.00
N ARG A 61 -13.95 -3.30 -4.53
CA ARG A 61 -14.31 -2.66 -3.25
C ARG A 61 -14.25 -1.15 -3.33
N ARG A 62 -14.68 -0.49 -2.24
CA ARG A 62 -14.45 0.95 -2.05
C ARG A 62 -13.17 1.18 -1.25
N ALA A 63 -12.50 2.28 -1.53
CA ALA A 63 -11.38 2.78 -0.75
C ALA A 63 -11.56 4.26 -0.41
N THR A 64 -11.13 4.64 0.78
CA THR A 64 -10.96 6.06 1.14
C THR A 64 -9.49 6.43 0.94
N VAL A 65 -9.26 7.45 0.12
CA VAL A 65 -7.94 8.05 -0.05
C VAL A 65 -7.89 9.30 0.82
N SER A 66 -6.84 9.43 1.61
CA SER A 66 -6.58 10.59 2.46
C SER A 66 -5.24 11.22 2.07
N ARG A 67 -5.28 12.47 1.63
CA ARG A 67 -4.11 13.22 1.17
C ARG A 67 -3.23 13.64 2.33
N ALA A 68 -1.91 13.53 2.18
CA ALA A 68 -0.98 14.14 3.11
C ALA A 68 -1.03 15.68 3.02
N GLY A 69 -0.95 16.34 4.17
CA GLY A 69 -0.67 17.78 4.22
C GLY A 69 0.72 18.10 3.70
N LEU A 70 0.93 19.34 3.24
CA LEU A 70 2.19 19.78 2.63
C LEU A 70 3.41 19.55 3.53
N LEU A 71 3.27 19.81 4.84
CA LEU A 71 4.34 19.60 5.82
C LEU A 71 4.66 18.10 6.02
N ALA A 72 3.63 17.25 6.11
CA ALA A 72 3.80 15.81 6.23
C ALA A 72 4.50 15.23 5.00
N ARG A 73 4.11 15.68 3.80
CA ARG A 73 4.75 15.25 2.55
C ARG A 73 6.22 15.66 2.46
N TRP A 74 6.56 16.89 2.89
CA TRP A 74 7.95 17.34 2.96
C TRP A 74 8.77 16.52 3.96
N TRP A 75 8.21 16.26 5.14
CA TRP A 75 8.86 15.45 6.16
C TRP A 75 9.08 14.00 5.70
N THR A 76 8.08 13.38 5.06
CA THR A 76 8.21 12.04 4.46
C THR A 76 9.34 12.00 3.43
N LYS A 77 9.44 13.00 2.56
CA LYS A 77 10.55 13.10 1.59
C LYS A 77 11.91 13.19 2.28
N LEU A 78 12.03 14.06 3.29
CA LEU A 78 13.28 14.25 4.05
C LEU A 78 13.72 12.95 4.74
N ARG A 79 12.78 12.25 5.42
CA ARG A 79 13.06 11.00 6.13
C ARG A 79 13.40 9.85 5.17
N ALA A 80 12.67 9.70 4.08
CA ALA A 80 12.96 8.68 3.07
C ALA A 80 14.36 8.84 2.47
N SER A 81 14.80 10.07 2.21
CA SER A 81 16.15 10.35 1.73
C SER A 81 17.25 10.02 2.75
N LEU A 82 16.93 10.02 4.06
CA LEU A 82 17.88 9.63 5.11
C LEU A 82 17.89 8.10 5.32
N GLU A 83 16.73 7.43 5.29
CA GLU A 83 16.65 5.96 5.37
C GLU A 83 17.36 5.25 4.21
N LEU A 84 17.36 5.83 3.00
CA LEU A 84 18.09 5.30 1.83
C LEU A 84 19.61 5.20 2.00
N THR A 85 20.18 5.73 3.09
CA THR A 85 21.62 5.60 3.39
C THR A 85 21.98 4.35 4.20
N GLU A 86 20.98 3.58 4.64
CA GLU A 86 21.21 2.31 5.34
C GLU A 86 21.26 1.14 4.34
N LEU A 87 22.39 0.42 4.33
CA LEU A 87 22.59 -0.78 3.52
C LEU A 87 21.73 -1.91 4.10
N TYR A 88 20.63 -2.28 3.41
CA TYR A 88 19.76 -3.36 3.83
C TYR A 88 20.23 -4.70 3.23
N GLU A 89 20.76 -5.59 4.05
CA GLU A 89 21.23 -6.92 3.65
C GLU A 89 20.17 -7.97 4.02
N ILE A 90 19.64 -8.68 3.02
CA ILE A 90 18.68 -9.77 3.19
C ILE A 90 19.35 -11.11 2.92
N THR A 91 19.58 -11.89 3.98
CA THR A 91 20.08 -13.27 3.88
C THR A 91 18.91 -14.23 3.99
N PHE A 92 18.62 -14.98 2.92
CA PHE A 92 17.65 -16.06 2.97
C PHE A 92 18.26 -17.25 3.75
N SER A 93 17.79 -17.49 4.97
CA SER A 93 18.07 -18.74 5.66
C SER A 93 17.17 -19.83 5.08
N SER A 94 17.76 -20.78 4.35
CA SER A 94 17.08 -22.00 3.91
C SER A 94 16.93 -22.95 5.12
N GLU A 95 16.02 -22.62 6.04
CA GLU A 95 15.63 -23.58 7.07
C GLU A 95 14.66 -24.58 6.45
N ARG A 96 15.15 -25.81 6.21
CA ARG A 96 14.34 -26.93 5.72
C ARG A 96 13.57 -27.48 6.93
N PRO A 97 12.22 -27.46 6.96
CA PRO A 97 11.47 -28.01 8.09
C PRO A 97 11.75 -29.52 8.18
N ARG A 98 12.12 -29.98 9.38
CA ARG A 98 12.23 -31.40 9.73
C ARG A 98 10.91 -31.92 10.29
#